data_AF-A0A952Z180-F1
#
_entry.id   AF-A0A952Z180-F1
#
_cell.length_a   1.000
_cell.length_b   1.000
_cell.length_c   1.000
_cell.angle_alpha   90.00
_cell.angle_beta   90.00
_cell.angle_gamma   90.00
#
_symmetry.space_group_name_H-M   'P 1'
#
loop_
_entity.id
_entity.type
_entity.pdbx_description
1 polymer ?
#
loop_
_entity_poly.entity_id
_entity_poly.type
_entity_poly.pdbx_seq_one_letter_code
_entity_poly.pdbx_strand_id
1 'polypeptide(L)'
;MNGNDILQLLEPLTDDGSIRSIHFFNGRLLTGRDFSREQDARREADGRLGLALGEGVAFGLQVEHNRPLSQTDRPVVTVKAGLAFNGHGQALRLSNDVQLALARSFEATASVDCLFGNCKEIIGGTYVAGAGVYLLTIAPAEKSEGKAASNGFDPSQVRCNTDTLVEAVQFRLLRINRALYAGLDVAAASFRNALAYRCFGAGVQPAWFENLLDAAPRQDDLLAALRKTGLSGREVPLGLLFFTGEADLQFIDLWAVRRPLSRMSDAMPGLVDGRRPAVGQAMFLQFQTQIAGLPQPNGDLGAVTAQSHFRYLPPVGIIPVAEETNATDAQATKFFTGLTYRSPVFINAARVEALIRDSLCYPPVDTQSGEMLWLYRVRENRMAIDFASGRQKPRSYLVFASGHLPYSGDAQFDLGRYDYANYAQTR
;
A
#
# COMPACT_ATOMS: atom_id res chain seq x y z
N MET A 1 -12.90 32.62 15.78
CA MET A 1 -14.19 33.34 15.73
C MET A 1 -15.12 32.72 16.76
N ASN A 2 -15.88 33.53 17.48
CA ASN A 2 -16.96 33.00 18.32
C ASN A 2 -18.07 32.51 17.37
N GLY A 3 -18.72 31.39 17.68
CA GLY A 3 -19.66 30.69 16.76
C GLY A 3 -20.95 31.45 16.38
N ASN A 4 -21.02 32.77 16.58
CA ASN A 4 -22.19 33.62 16.35
C ASN A 4 -21.96 34.78 15.36
N ASP A 5 -20.80 34.89 14.70
CA ASP A 5 -20.58 35.94 13.70
C ASP A 5 -21.24 35.56 12.37
N ILE A 6 -22.31 36.27 12.00
CA ILE A 6 -22.99 36.11 10.71
C ILE A 6 -22.28 37.00 9.68
N LEU A 7 -21.69 36.38 8.67
CA LEU A 7 -21.03 37.06 7.55
C LEU A 7 -22.04 37.49 6.49
N GLN A 8 -21.78 38.62 5.84
CA GLN A 8 -22.56 39.05 4.69
C GLN A 8 -22.11 38.33 3.41
N LEU A 9 -23.02 38.22 2.43
CA LEU A 9 -22.63 37.79 1.08
C LEU A 9 -21.56 38.74 0.54
N LEU A 10 -20.52 38.18 -0.07
CA LEU A 10 -19.33 38.90 -0.58
C LEU A 10 -18.37 39.46 0.48
N GLU A 11 -18.66 39.30 1.77
CA GLU A 11 -17.70 39.61 2.82
C GLU A 11 -16.55 38.59 2.80
N PRO A 12 -15.28 39.03 2.68
CA PRO A 12 -14.15 38.12 2.70
C PRO A 12 -14.00 37.42 4.05
N LEU A 13 -14.11 36.08 4.04
CA LEU A 13 -13.86 35.26 5.21
C LEU A 13 -12.36 34.95 5.32
N THR A 14 -11.77 35.26 6.48
CA THR A 14 -10.42 34.79 6.84
C THR A 14 -10.47 34.03 8.14
N ASP A 15 -9.80 32.90 8.20
CA ASP A 15 -9.72 32.02 9.37
C ASP A 15 -8.25 31.67 9.67
N ASP A 16 -8.04 30.82 10.68
CA ASP A 16 -6.70 30.34 11.04
C ASP A 16 -6.05 29.52 9.91
N GLY A 17 -6.87 28.95 9.03
CA GLY A 17 -6.46 28.23 7.83
C GLY A 17 -6.24 29.13 6.60
N SER A 18 -6.27 30.46 6.72
CA SER A 18 -6.08 31.34 5.56
C SER A 18 -4.60 31.54 5.25
N ILE A 19 -4.21 31.38 3.97
CA ILE A 19 -2.82 31.58 3.54
C ILE A 19 -2.50 33.07 3.56
N ARG A 20 -1.44 33.44 4.30
CA ARG A 20 -0.96 34.82 4.40
C ARG A 20 0.27 35.01 3.53
N SER A 21 0.13 35.70 2.41
CA SER A 21 1.24 36.10 1.53
C SER A 21 1.74 37.51 1.84
N ILE A 22 2.94 37.83 1.37
CA ILE A 22 3.49 39.18 1.51
C ILE A 22 3.00 40.07 0.37
N HIS A 23 2.39 41.21 0.73
CA HIS A 23 2.07 42.25 -0.25
C HIS A 23 3.31 43.08 -0.60
N PHE A 24 3.79 42.93 -1.84
CA PHE A 24 4.92 43.68 -2.39
C PHE A 24 4.44 45.00 -3.01
N PHE A 25 5.10 46.11 -2.64
CA PHE A 25 4.83 47.45 -3.19
C PHE A 25 6.11 48.31 -3.14
N ASN A 26 6.13 49.34 -3.98
CA ASN A 26 7.30 50.23 -4.09
C ASN A 26 7.57 50.97 -2.78
N GLY A 27 8.81 50.92 -2.31
CA GLY A 27 9.24 51.54 -1.05
C GLY A 27 9.16 50.62 0.17
N ARG A 28 8.68 49.37 0.05
CA ARG A 28 8.75 48.38 1.12
C ARG A 28 10.18 47.87 1.29
N LEU A 29 10.71 47.92 2.52
CA LEU A 29 11.95 47.24 2.88
C LEU A 29 11.71 45.73 2.99
N LEU A 30 12.54 44.93 2.31
CA LEU A 30 12.44 43.47 2.33
C LEU A 30 13.35 42.87 3.40
N THR A 31 12.81 41.93 4.16
CA THR A 31 13.55 41.19 5.19
C THR A 31 13.55 39.69 4.90
N GLY A 32 14.50 38.95 5.49
CA GLY A 32 14.50 37.49 5.41
C GLY A 32 13.17 36.88 5.90
N ARG A 33 12.53 37.47 6.92
CA ARG A 33 11.21 37.05 7.42
C ARG A 33 10.11 37.20 6.37
N ASP A 34 10.16 38.22 5.52
CA ASP A 34 9.19 38.37 4.42
C ASP A 34 9.33 37.23 3.42
N PHE A 35 10.56 36.88 3.04
CA PHE A 35 10.81 35.74 2.14
C PHE A 35 10.43 34.40 2.78
N SER A 36 10.73 34.17 4.06
CA SER A 36 10.31 32.96 4.76
C SER A 36 8.78 32.81 4.79
N ARG A 37 8.06 33.91 5.05
CA ARG A 37 6.59 33.90 5.03
C ARG A 37 6.03 33.59 3.65
N GLU A 38 6.61 34.16 2.59
CA GLU A 38 6.18 33.85 1.23
C GLU A 38 6.49 32.39 0.85
N GLN A 39 7.63 31.84 1.27
CA GLN A 39 7.96 30.42 1.07
C GLN A 39 6.99 29.50 1.81
N ASP A 40 6.67 29.81 3.07
CA ASP A 40 5.69 29.02 3.85
C ASP A 40 4.29 29.10 3.25
N ALA A 41 3.87 30.29 2.77
CA ALA A 41 2.61 30.46 2.08
C ALA A 41 2.52 29.61 0.80
N ARG A 42 3.62 29.48 0.05
CA ARG A 42 3.70 28.61 -1.13
C ARG A 42 3.66 27.13 -0.76
N ARG A 43 4.45 26.71 0.23
CA ARG A 43 4.43 25.32 0.73
C ARG A 43 3.03 24.91 1.23
N GLU A 44 2.33 25.80 1.90
CA GLU A 44 0.96 25.59 2.35
C GLU A 44 -0.02 25.48 1.17
N ALA A 45 0.11 26.33 0.15
CA ALA A 45 -0.70 26.23 -1.07
C ALA A 45 -0.47 24.91 -1.82
N ASP A 46 0.78 24.48 -1.96
CA ASP A 46 1.13 23.20 -2.59
C ASP A 46 0.68 22.01 -1.72
N GLY A 47 0.80 22.12 -0.40
CA GLY A 47 0.28 21.15 0.56
C GLY A 47 -1.22 20.92 0.39
N ARG A 48 -2.02 21.96 0.13
CA ARG A 48 -3.46 21.82 -0.16
C ARG A 48 -3.75 21.05 -1.43
N LEU A 49 -2.92 21.20 -2.47
CA LEU A 49 -3.03 20.38 -3.67
C LEU A 49 -2.75 18.92 -3.36
N GLY A 50 -1.71 18.63 -2.56
CA GLY A 50 -1.41 17.28 -2.10
C GLY A 50 -2.52 16.68 -1.24
N LEU A 51 -3.12 17.45 -0.34
CA LEU A 51 -4.27 17.03 0.47
C LEU A 51 -5.48 16.70 -0.41
N ALA A 52 -5.72 17.45 -1.49
CA ALA A 52 -6.79 17.18 -2.43
C ALA A 52 -6.59 15.86 -3.21
N LEU A 53 -5.34 15.46 -3.46
CA LEU A 53 -4.99 14.17 -4.06
C LEU A 53 -5.10 13.01 -3.07
N GLY A 54 -4.78 13.25 -1.80
CA GLY A 54 -4.81 12.30 -0.70
C GLY A 54 -3.43 11.74 -0.33
N GLU A 55 -3.35 11.08 0.82
CA GLU A 55 -2.14 10.42 1.33
C GLU A 55 -1.87 9.10 0.58
N GLY A 56 -0.60 8.81 0.28
CA GLY A 56 -0.18 7.52 -0.25
C GLY A 56 0.99 7.61 -1.23
N VAL A 57 1.20 6.54 -1.99
CA VAL A 57 2.24 6.47 -3.02
C VAL A 57 1.61 6.70 -4.39
N ALA A 58 2.07 7.73 -5.10
CA ALA A 58 1.64 8.01 -6.46
C ALA A 58 2.20 6.98 -7.45
N PHE A 59 3.52 6.76 -7.43
CA PHE A 59 4.22 5.77 -8.25
C PHE A 59 5.62 5.49 -7.70
N GLY A 60 6.24 4.38 -8.14
CA GLY A 60 7.60 4.02 -7.71
C GLY A 60 7.68 3.58 -6.25
N LEU A 61 8.75 3.95 -5.54
CA LEU A 61 8.97 3.67 -4.10
C LEU A 61 8.75 2.20 -3.69
N GLN A 62 9.00 1.28 -4.62
CA GLN A 62 8.97 -0.15 -4.35
C GLN A 62 10.21 -0.51 -3.52
N VAL A 63 10.03 -1.39 -2.54
CA VAL A 63 11.10 -1.85 -1.65
C VAL A 63 11.41 -3.30 -1.97
N GLU A 64 12.67 -3.58 -2.30
CA GLU A 64 13.14 -4.90 -2.69
C GLU A 64 14.34 -5.29 -1.83
N HIS A 65 14.42 -6.56 -1.43
CA HIS A 65 15.58 -7.06 -0.68
C HIS A 65 16.79 -7.14 -1.62
N ASN A 66 17.84 -6.37 -1.33
CA ASN A 66 19.10 -6.45 -2.05
C ASN A 66 20.00 -7.54 -1.46
N ARG A 67 19.68 -8.81 -1.74
CA ARG A 67 20.45 -9.97 -1.24
C ARG A 67 21.95 -9.90 -1.53
N PRO A 68 22.41 -9.43 -2.72
CA PRO A 68 23.84 -9.30 -3.00
C PRO A 68 24.59 -8.31 -2.09
N LEU A 69 23.94 -7.22 -1.65
CA LEU A 69 24.55 -6.21 -0.77
C LEU A 69 24.27 -6.44 0.72
N SER A 70 23.32 -7.32 1.06
CA SER A 70 23.01 -7.68 2.45
C SER A 70 24.14 -8.49 3.09
N GLN A 71 24.53 -8.11 4.30
CA GLN A 71 25.46 -8.85 5.17
C GLN A 71 24.75 -9.29 6.46
N THR A 72 25.37 -10.19 7.23
CA THR A 72 24.79 -10.83 8.43
C THR A 72 24.41 -9.86 9.55
N ASP A 73 24.95 -8.65 9.56
CA ASP A 73 24.66 -7.57 10.52
C ASP A 73 24.08 -6.32 9.84
N ARG A 74 23.97 -6.34 8.51
CA ARG A 74 23.59 -5.18 7.69
C ARG A 74 22.68 -5.63 6.54
N PRO A 75 21.40 -5.93 6.82
CA PRO A 75 20.42 -6.17 5.77
C PRO A 75 20.21 -4.89 4.95
N VAL A 76 20.23 -5.01 3.62
CA VAL A 76 20.09 -3.89 2.69
C VAL A 76 18.85 -4.07 1.82
N VAL A 77 18.07 -3.00 1.68
CA VAL A 77 16.96 -2.93 0.73
C VAL A 77 17.20 -1.87 -0.32
N THR A 78 16.74 -2.12 -1.54
CA THR A 78 16.65 -1.09 -2.58
C THR A 78 15.29 -0.43 -2.48
N VAL A 79 15.25 0.90 -2.38
CA VAL A 79 14.03 1.69 -2.56
C VAL A 79 14.07 2.32 -3.94
N LYS A 80 13.11 1.99 -4.80
CA LYS A 80 13.02 2.51 -6.16
C LYS A 80 12.66 4.00 -6.18
N ALA A 81 13.15 4.74 -7.17
CA ALA A 81 12.72 6.11 -7.42
C ALA A 81 11.18 6.22 -7.49
N GLY A 82 10.61 7.33 -7.05
CA GLY A 82 9.16 7.49 -7.00
C GLY A 82 8.67 8.74 -6.26
N LEU A 83 7.36 8.84 -6.10
CA LEU A 83 6.68 9.98 -5.50
C LEU A 83 5.58 9.51 -4.56
N ALA A 84 5.50 10.13 -3.39
CA ALA A 84 4.43 9.95 -2.42
C ALA A 84 3.93 11.31 -1.89
N PHE A 85 2.74 11.30 -1.29
CA PHE A 85 2.19 12.43 -0.54
C PHE A 85 1.86 11.96 0.88
N ASN A 86 2.30 12.72 1.88
CA ASN A 86 1.98 12.42 3.27
C ASN A 86 0.61 12.99 3.68
N GLY A 87 0.18 12.73 4.92
CA GLY A 87 -1.09 13.21 5.46
C GLY A 87 -1.19 14.73 5.65
N HIS A 88 -0.12 15.48 5.37
CA HIS A 88 -0.11 16.95 5.31
C HIS A 88 -0.08 17.47 3.86
N GLY A 89 -0.19 16.58 2.87
CA GLY A 89 -0.12 16.92 1.45
C GLY A 89 1.27 17.28 0.94
N GLN A 90 2.34 17.02 1.70
CA GLN A 90 3.71 17.30 1.26
C GLN A 90 4.18 16.21 0.28
N ALA A 91 4.76 16.64 -0.83
CA ALA A 91 5.35 15.74 -1.83
C ALA A 91 6.70 15.17 -1.34
N LEU A 92 6.84 13.85 -1.39
CA LEU A 92 8.05 13.11 -1.02
C LEU A 92 8.62 12.47 -2.29
N ARG A 93 9.61 13.14 -2.88
CA ARG A 93 10.23 12.71 -4.15
C ARG A 93 11.56 12.00 -3.89
N LEU A 94 11.69 10.82 -4.47
CA LEU A 94 12.99 10.15 -4.63
C LEU A 94 13.31 10.06 -6.13
N SER A 95 14.36 10.75 -6.58
CA SER A 95 14.70 10.84 -8.00
C SER A 95 15.47 9.63 -8.53
N ASN A 96 16.23 8.93 -7.69
CA ASN A 96 17.05 7.78 -8.06
C ASN A 96 16.80 6.62 -7.09
N ASP A 97 17.06 5.40 -7.54
CA ASP A 97 17.08 4.23 -6.64
C ASP A 97 18.11 4.43 -5.53
N VAL A 98 17.76 4.07 -4.29
CA VAL A 98 18.65 4.19 -3.12
C VAL A 98 18.81 2.83 -2.45
N GLN A 99 20.05 2.53 -2.04
CA GLN A 99 20.37 1.39 -1.19
C GLN A 99 20.30 1.80 0.27
N LEU A 100 19.37 1.23 1.02
CA LEU A 100 19.12 1.52 2.41
C LEU A 100 19.59 0.35 3.28
N ALA A 101 20.61 0.58 4.10
CA ALA A 101 20.94 -0.33 5.18
C ALA A 101 19.87 -0.21 6.28
N LEU A 102 19.29 -1.35 6.68
CA LEU A 102 18.25 -1.42 7.70
C LEU A 102 18.83 -1.52 9.13
N ALA A 103 20.12 -1.86 9.26
CA ALA A 103 20.88 -1.66 10.48
C ALA A 103 21.26 -0.17 10.61
N ARG A 104 21.08 0.43 11.79
CA ARG A 104 21.55 1.81 12.03
C ARG A 104 22.70 1.86 13.00
N SER A 105 23.87 2.22 12.47
CA SER A 105 24.87 3.06 13.10
C SER A 105 24.79 4.44 12.45
N PHE A 106 23.89 5.30 12.93
CA PHE A 106 23.88 6.71 12.53
C PHE A 106 23.90 7.53 13.80
N GLU A 107 25.08 8.07 14.15
CA GLU A 107 25.18 9.13 15.14
C GLU A 107 24.51 10.36 14.53
N ALA A 108 23.39 10.78 15.11
CA ALA A 108 22.80 12.06 14.74
C ALA A 108 23.83 13.15 15.03
N THR A 109 24.44 13.72 13.98
CA THR A 109 25.20 14.95 14.13
C THR A 109 24.23 16.00 14.65
N ALA A 110 24.46 16.48 15.87
CA ALA A 110 23.63 17.48 16.53
C ALA A 110 23.26 18.60 15.55
N SER A 111 21.98 18.72 15.22
CA SER A 111 21.47 19.85 14.46
C SER A 111 21.67 21.09 15.32
N VAL A 112 22.54 21.98 14.86
CA VAL A 112 22.68 23.31 15.45
C VAL A 112 21.42 24.07 15.07
N ASP A 113 20.71 24.57 16.08
CA ASP A 113 19.42 25.27 16.03
C ASP A 113 19.54 26.66 15.36
N CYS A 114 20.03 26.67 14.12
CA CYS A 114 20.22 27.83 13.26
C CYS A 114 19.18 27.86 12.12
N LEU A 115 18.33 26.83 12.01
CA LEU A 115 17.39 26.64 10.91
C LEU A 115 16.01 27.19 11.31
N PHE A 116 15.49 28.12 10.50
CA PHE A 116 14.09 28.53 10.55
C PHE A 116 13.25 27.47 9.82
N GLY A 117 13.03 26.32 10.44
CA GLY A 117 12.40 25.16 9.81
C GLY A 117 11.18 24.63 10.57
N ASN A 118 10.12 24.28 9.83
CA ASN A 118 8.95 23.55 10.34
C ASN A 118 9.19 22.02 10.37
N CYS A 119 10.31 21.54 9.83
CA CYS A 119 10.71 20.14 9.89
C CYS A 119 11.43 19.86 11.21
N LYS A 120 10.68 19.63 12.30
CA LYS A 120 11.26 18.91 13.44
C LYS A 120 11.72 17.54 12.93
N GLU A 121 12.99 17.22 13.15
CA GLU A 121 13.52 15.89 12.88
C GLU A 121 12.60 14.85 13.51
N ILE A 122 12.31 13.78 12.78
CA ILE A 122 11.58 12.66 13.37
C ILE A 122 12.52 12.11 14.44
N ILE A 123 12.14 12.32 15.71
CA ILE A 123 12.87 11.79 16.86
C ILE A 123 13.13 10.32 16.57
N GLY A 124 14.42 9.97 16.49
CA GLY A 124 14.86 8.63 16.19
C GLY A 124 14.12 7.65 17.08
N GLY A 125 13.28 6.80 16.49
CA GLY A 125 12.67 5.70 17.22
C GLY A 125 13.80 4.86 17.80
N THR A 126 13.72 4.55 19.08
CA THR A 126 14.67 3.69 19.78
C THR A 126 14.74 2.37 19.01
N TYR A 127 15.84 2.15 18.30
CA TYR A 127 16.11 0.90 17.61
C TYR A 127 16.17 -0.21 18.65
N VAL A 128 15.44 -1.29 18.40
CA VAL A 128 15.70 -2.56 19.08
C VAL A 128 16.14 -3.52 17.98
N ALA A 129 17.43 -3.84 17.97
CA ALA A 129 17.95 -4.98 17.23
C ALA A 129 17.13 -6.22 17.59
N GLY A 130 16.81 -7.03 16.58
CA GLY A 130 16.28 -8.37 16.81
C GLY A 130 15.03 -8.72 16.01
N ALA A 131 14.52 -9.90 16.33
CA ALA A 131 13.34 -10.45 15.65
C ALA A 131 12.09 -9.58 15.87
N GLY A 132 11.25 -9.53 14.85
CA GLY A 132 9.97 -8.84 14.90
C GLY A 132 9.47 -8.32 13.56
N VAL A 133 8.33 -7.66 13.62
CA VAL A 133 7.72 -6.97 12.49
C VAL A 133 8.08 -5.49 12.55
N TYR A 134 8.49 -4.94 11.41
CA TYR A 134 8.87 -3.54 11.25
C TYR A 134 8.12 -2.91 10.09
N LEU A 135 7.80 -1.62 10.22
CA LEU A 135 7.22 -0.79 9.18
C LEU A 135 8.28 0.17 8.65
N LEU A 136 8.61 0.07 7.37
CA LEU A 136 9.47 1.04 6.69
C LEU A 136 8.62 2.22 6.19
N THR A 137 8.99 3.44 6.56
CA THR A 137 8.33 4.68 6.15
C THR A 137 9.31 5.62 5.46
N ILE A 138 8.76 6.52 4.62
CA ILE A 138 9.46 7.69 4.07
C ILE A 138 8.83 8.95 4.63
N ALA A 139 9.64 9.97 4.88
CA ALA A 139 9.20 11.23 5.48
C ALA A 139 10.02 12.41 4.95
N PRO A 140 9.51 13.66 5.07
CA PRO A 140 10.28 14.83 4.69
C PRO A 140 11.49 15.01 5.61
N ALA A 141 12.57 15.51 5.02
CA ALA A 141 13.79 15.93 5.70
C ALA A 141 14.34 17.17 4.98
N GLU A 142 15.26 17.87 5.64
CA GLU A 142 15.96 19.01 5.06
C GLU A 142 17.46 18.81 5.24
N LYS A 143 18.24 19.22 4.25
CA LYS A 143 19.70 19.22 4.33
C LYS A 143 20.23 20.60 3.99
N SER A 144 21.09 21.13 4.86
CA SER A 144 21.85 22.35 4.56
C SER A 144 22.99 22.05 3.59
N GLU A 145 23.16 22.90 2.58
CA GLU A 145 24.23 22.84 1.60
C GLU A 145 24.93 24.20 1.50
N GLY A 146 26.26 24.17 1.48
CA GLY A 146 27.08 25.37 1.31
C GLY A 146 27.06 26.33 2.51
N LYS A 147 27.86 27.39 2.37
CA LYS A 147 27.99 28.47 3.35
C LYS A 147 27.93 29.80 2.60
N ALA A 148 26.94 30.63 2.91
CA ALA A 148 26.76 31.94 2.30
C ALA A 148 27.83 32.92 2.81
N ALA A 149 28.26 33.83 1.93
CA ALA A 149 29.16 34.92 2.31
C ALA A 149 28.45 35.88 3.27
N SER A 150 29.05 36.14 4.43
CA SER A 150 28.57 37.11 5.42
C SER A 150 29.50 38.32 5.48
N ASN A 151 28.96 39.54 5.48
CA ASN A 151 29.77 40.74 5.65
C ASN A 151 30.34 40.83 7.07
N GLY A 152 31.65 41.09 7.18
CA GLY A 152 32.31 41.48 8.43
C GLY A 152 32.70 40.34 9.40
N PHE A 153 32.44 39.08 9.06
CA PHE A 153 32.86 37.92 9.85
C PHE A 153 33.47 36.85 8.94
N ASP A 154 34.48 36.13 9.45
CA ASP A 154 35.02 34.95 8.80
C ASP A 154 33.89 33.91 8.60
N PRO A 155 33.58 33.50 7.35
CA PRO A 155 32.52 32.52 7.07
C PRO A 155 32.71 31.18 7.80
N SER A 156 33.92 30.86 8.27
CA SER A 156 34.23 29.67 9.06
C SER A 156 33.72 29.76 10.51
N GLN A 157 33.45 30.97 11.02
CA GLN A 157 33.03 31.21 12.41
C GLN A 157 31.54 31.52 12.56
N VAL A 158 30.82 31.79 11.46
CA VAL A 158 29.37 32.02 11.49
C VAL A 158 28.65 30.69 11.43
N ARG A 159 27.91 30.34 12.50
CA ARG A 159 27.21 29.04 12.58
C ARG A 159 25.99 28.97 11.67
N CYS A 160 25.27 30.07 11.48
CA CYS A 160 23.97 30.10 10.80
C CYS A 160 24.00 30.67 9.36
N ASN A 161 25.14 30.68 8.68
CA ASN A 161 25.28 31.15 7.29
C ASN A 161 25.05 30.03 6.25
N THR A 162 24.02 29.20 6.40
CA THR A 162 23.69 28.20 5.38
C THR A 162 23.33 28.89 4.07
N ASP A 163 23.89 28.42 2.94
CA ASP A 163 23.62 28.98 1.62
C ASP A 163 22.30 28.48 1.05
N THR A 164 22.16 27.14 0.97
CA THR A 164 21.00 26.49 0.37
C THR A 164 20.37 25.50 1.34
N LEU A 165 19.04 25.47 1.39
CA LEU A 165 18.27 24.39 2.00
C LEU A 165 17.75 23.47 0.91
N VAL A 166 18.15 22.21 0.99
CA VAL A 166 17.74 21.16 0.06
C VAL A 166 16.61 20.36 0.68
N GLU A 167 15.47 20.33 -0.01
CA GLU A 167 14.38 19.41 0.33
C GLU A 167 14.86 17.96 0.11
N ALA A 168 14.73 17.16 1.16
CA ALA A 168 15.19 15.79 1.18
C ALA A 168 14.10 14.86 1.73
N VAL A 169 14.39 13.56 1.67
CA VAL A 169 13.57 12.53 2.30
C VAL A 169 14.44 11.71 3.24
N GLN A 170 13.83 11.22 4.32
CA GLN A 170 14.44 10.28 5.24
C GLN A 170 13.57 9.04 5.39
N PHE A 171 14.21 7.91 5.63
CA PHE A 171 13.53 6.64 5.88
C PHE A 171 13.55 6.33 7.36
N ARG A 172 12.44 5.83 7.92
CA ARG A 172 12.39 5.34 9.30
C ARG A 172 11.91 3.90 9.32
N LEU A 173 12.52 3.09 10.18
CA LEU A 173 12.10 1.73 10.45
C LEU A 173 11.43 1.70 11.83
N LEU A 174 10.11 1.56 11.86
CA LEU A 174 9.32 1.55 13.08
C LEU A 174 9.05 0.10 13.51
N ARG A 175 9.49 -0.30 14.70
CA ARG A 175 9.16 -1.61 15.26
C ARG A 175 7.68 -1.66 15.66
N ILE A 176 6.95 -2.65 15.16
CA ILE A 176 5.55 -2.86 15.53
C ILE A 176 5.52 -3.64 16.85
N ASN A 177 4.83 -3.09 17.85
CA ASN A 177 4.63 -3.76 19.13
C ASN A 177 3.91 -5.11 18.92
N ARG A 178 4.45 -6.18 19.51
CA ARG A 178 3.90 -7.54 19.46
C ARG A 178 2.42 -7.61 19.85
N ALA A 179 1.97 -6.74 20.76
CA ALA A 179 0.58 -6.66 21.17
C ALA A 179 -0.39 -6.35 20.02
N LEU A 180 0.05 -5.57 19.02
CA LEU A 180 -0.81 -5.16 17.89
C LEU A 180 -1.08 -6.28 16.88
N TYR A 181 -0.32 -7.38 16.95
CA TYR A 181 -0.53 -8.58 16.15
C TYR A 181 -0.51 -9.84 17.02
N ALA A 182 -0.95 -9.68 18.27
CA ALA A 182 -1.19 -10.79 19.18
C ALA A 182 -2.23 -11.76 18.57
N GLY A 183 -2.08 -13.05 18.85
CA GLY A 183 -2.92 -14.11 18.28
C GLY A 183 -2.55 -14.55 16.86
N LEU A 184 -1.59 -13.90 16.20
CA LEU A 184 -0.99 -14.43 14.97
C LEU A 184 0.16 -15.38 15.30
N ASP A 185 0.10 -16.59 14.74
CA ASP A 185 1.22 -17.53 14.76
C ASP A 185 2.29 -17.08 13.76
N VAL A 186 3.49 -16.82 14.28
CA VAL A 186 4.65 -16.33 13.51
C VAL A 186 5.31 -17.44 12.72
N ALA A 187 5.20 -18.67 13.20
CA ALA A 187 5.77 -19.84 12.55
C ALA A 187 4.88 -20.36 11.42
N ALA A 188 3.61 -19.96 11.37
CA ALA A 188 2.69 -20.37 10.32
C ALA A 188 3.09 -19.82 8.94
N ALA A 189 3.00 -20.64 7.90
CA ALA A 189 3.21 -20.21 6.51
C ALA A 189 2.22 -19.11 6.07
N SER A 190 1.06 -19.02 6.73
CA SER A 190 0.06 -17.98 6.53
C SER A 190 0.32 -16.68 7.28
N PHE A 191 1.41 -16.58 8.08
CA PHE A 191 1.70 -15.41 8.92
C PHE A 191 1.73 -14.11 8.12
N ARG A 192 2.45 -14.09 6.98
CA ARG A 192 2.53 -12.93 6.09
C ARG A 192 1.14 -12.46 5.64
N ASN A 193 0.31 -13.40 5.20
CA ASN A 193 -1.05 -13.11 4.75
C ASN A 193 -1.90 -12.60 5.92
N ALA A 194 -1.93 -13.30 7.05
CA ALA A 194 -2.72 -12.89 8.21
C ALA A 194 -2.31 -11.49 8.73
N LEU A 195 -1.01 -11.18 8.72
CA LEU A 195 -0.50 -9.86 9.10
C LEU A 195 -0.92 -8.77 8.11
N ALA A 196 -0.85 -9.04 6.79
CA ALA A 196 -1.33 -8.10 5.78
C ALA A 196 -2.81 -7.76 5.96
N TYR A 197 -3.63 -8.75 6.31
CA TYR A 197 -5.05 -8.56 6.59
C TYR A 197 -5.35 -7.77 7.88
N ARG A 198 -4.45 -7.79 8.87
CA ARG A 198 -4.52 -6.84 9.99
C ARG A 198 -4.29 -5.39 9.53
N CYS A 199 -3.45 -5.18 8.52
CA CYS A 199 -3.22 -3.85 7.92
C CYS A 199 -4.31 -3.40 6.96
N PHE A 200 -4.99 -4.34 6.29
CA PHE A 200 -6.17 -4.04 5.49
C PHE A 200 -7.38 -3.66 6.36
N GLY A 201 -7.42 -4.20 7.57
CA GLY A 201 -8.56 -4.14 8.49
C GLY A 201 -9.55 -5.27 8.22
N ALA A 202 -10.41 -5.56 9.20
CA ALA A 202 -11.37 -6.67 9.18
C ALA A 202 -12.56 -6.46 8.21
N GLY A 203 -12.44 -5.56 7.23
CA GLY A 203 -13.54 -5.17 6.37
C GLY A 203 -14.58 -4.31 7.10
N VAL A 204 -15.82 -4.41 6.64
CA VAL A 204 -16.98 -3.72 7.23
C VAL A 204 -17.51 -4.52 8.42
N GLN A 205 -17.86 -3.85 9.52
CA GLN A 205 -18.46 -4.53 10.68
C GLN A 205 -19.85 -5.07 10.30
N PRO A 206 -20.19 -6.33 10.59
CA PRO A 206 -21.52 -6.87 10.29
C PRO A 206 -22.66 -6.02 10.88
N ALA A 207 -22.49 -5.56 12.13
CA ALA A 207 -23.44 -4.71 12.82
C ALA A 207 -23.57 -3.29 12.23
N TRP A 208 -22.66 -2.86 11.34
CA TRP A 208 -22.79 -1.55 10.70
C TRP A 208 -24.05 -1.46 9.85
N PHE A 209 -24.41 -2.55 9.15
CA PHE A 209 -25.62 -2.56 8.33
C PHE A 209 -26.91 -2.52 9.15
N GLU A 210 -26.85 -2.80 10.45
CA GLU A 210 -27.99 -2.64 11.36
C GLU A 210 -28.26 -1.16 11.65
N ASN A 211 -27.23 -0.31 11.66
CA ASN A 211 -27.31 1.13 11.94
C ASN A 211 -26.40 1.94 10.99
N LEU A 212 -26.68 1.86 9.68
CA LEU A 212 -25.81 2.34 8.61
C LEU A 212 -25.39 3.82 8.74
N LEU A 213 -26.29 4.66 9.26
CA LEU A 213 -26.09 6.10 9.39
C LEU A 213 -25.43 6.52 10.72
N ASP A 214 -25.54 5.68 11.75
CA ASP A 214 -25.17 6.04 13.13
C ASP A 214 -23.97 5.25 13.66
N ALA A 215 -23.53 4.20 12.95
CA ALA A 215 -22.39 3.39 13.32
C ALA A 215 -21.19 3.63 12.39
N ALA A 216 -19.98 3.52 12.95
CA ALA A 216 -18.77 3.54 12.16
C ALA A 216 -18.65 2.25 11.33
N PRO A 217 -18.34 2.35 10.03
CA PRO A 217 -18.32 1.20 9.12
C PRO A 217 -17.29 0.13 9.50
N ARG A 218 -16.19 0.54 10.12
CA ARG A 218 -14.99 -0.29 10.30
C ARG A 218 -14.34 0.01 11.63
N GLN A 219 -13.60 -0.98 12.15
CA GLN A 219 -12.69 -0.79 13.27
C GLN A 219 -11.33 -0.29 12.76
N ASP A 220 -10.51 0.21 13.67
CA ASP A 220 -9.13 0.57 13.36
C ASP A 220 -8.34 -0.64 12.85
N ASP A 221 -7.64 -0.43 11.73
CA ASP A 221 -6.63 -1.38 11.25
C ASP A 221 -5.29 -1.17 11.98
N LEU A 222 -4.31 -2.00 11.66
CA LEU A 222 -2.96 -1.89 12.23
C LEU A 222 -2.32 -0.50 12.00
N LEU A 223 -2.55 0.13 10.84
CA LEU A 223 -1.97 1.44 10.53
C LEU A 223 -2.63 2.55 11.35
N ALA A 224 -3.94 2.51 11.53
CA ALA A 224 -4.69 3.41 12.40
C ALA A 224 -4.24 3.28 13.85
N ALA A 225 -4.03 2.05 14.33
CA ALA A 225 -3.46 1.82 15.66
C ALA A 225 -2.03 2.38 15.78
N LEU A 226 -1.18 2.20 14.77
CA LEU A 226 0.18 2.75 14.76
C LEU A 226 0.19 4.28 14.73
N ARG A 227 -0.76 4.93 14.04
CA ARG A 227 -0.90 6.40 14.04
C ARG A 227 -1.18 6.95 15.44
N LYS A 228 -1.86 6.18 16.29
CA LYS A 228 -2.12 6.56 17.69
C LYS A 228 -0.86 6.44 18.58
N THR A 229 0.09 5.59 18.23
CA THR A 229 1.22 5.25 19.11
C THR A 229 2.59 5.74 18.62
N GLY A 230 2.77 6.06 17.33
CA GLY A 230 4.07 6.50 16.84
C GLY A 230 4.26 6.74 15.34
N LEU A 231 3.28 6.44 14.48
CA LEU A 231 3.32 6.79 13.05
C LEU A 231 2.79 8.22 12.85
N SER A 232 3.66 9.15 12.46
CA SER A 232 3.28 10.55 12.24
C SER A 232 2.53 10.72 10.92
N GLY A 233 1.63 11.70 10.84
CA GLY A 233 1.00 12.11 9.58
C GLY A 233 1.97 12.70 8.55
N ARG A 234 3.25 12.90 8.91
CA ARG A 234 4.31 13.32 7.97
C ARG A 234 4.96 12.14 7.25
N GLU A 235 4.65 10.91 7.64
CA GLU A 235 5.27 9.70 7.14
C GLU A 235 4.34 8.91 6.22
N VAL A 236 4.90 8.31 5.18
CA VAL A 236 4.18 7.41 4.27
C VAL A 236 4.74 5.99 4.41
N PRO A 237 3.90 5.00 4.78
CA PRO A 237 4.29 3.59 4.81
C PRO A 237 4.68 3.05 3.42
N LEU A 238 5.84 2.39 3.33
CA LEU A 238 6.34 1.78 2.09
C LEU A 238 6.25 0.26 2.09
N GLY A 239 6.45 -0.40 3.22
CA GLY A 239 6.37 -1.85 3.33
C GLY A 239 6.50 -2.38 4.75
N LEU A 240 5.97 -3.57 4.98
CA LEU A 240 6.22 -4.38 6.18
C LEU A 240 7.43 -5.28 5.97
N LEU A 241 8.26 -5.39 6.98
CA LEU A 241 9.42 -6.26 7.00
C LEU A 241 9.30 -7.19 8.20
N PHE A 242 9.58 -8.47 8.00
CA PHE A 242 9.59 -9.44 9.07
C PHE A 242 10.97 -10.08 9.23
N PHE A 243 11.51 -9.97 10.44
CA PHE A 243 12.80 -10.50 10.82
C PHE A 243 12.64 -11.62 11.86
N THR A 244 13.32 -12.74 11.64
CA THR A 244 13.42 -13.87 12.60
C THR A 244 14.69 -13.80 13.46
N GLY A 245 15.64 -12.95 13.09
CA GLY A 245 16.89 -12.66 13.80
C GLY A 245 17.39 -11.26 13.44
N GLU A 246 18.63 -10.91 13.79
CA GLU A 246 19.15 -9.53 13.59
C GLU A 246 19.24 -9.10 12.12
N ALA A 247 19.56 -10.00 11.19
CA ALA A 247 19.56 -9.73 9.76
C ALA A 247 18.78 -10.73 8.91
N ASP A 248 18.05 -11.65 9.55
CA ASP A 248 17.31 -12.69 8.86
C ASP A 248 15.94 -12.17 8.39
N LEU A 249 15.97 -11.42 7.27
CA LEU A 249 14.79 -10.84 6.63
C LEU A 249 14.02 -11.91 5.84
N GLN A 250 12.92 -12.38 6.42
CA GLN A 250 12.07 -13.43 5.86
C GLN A 250 11.23 -12.94 4.68
N PHE A 251 10.57 -11.78 4.83
CA PHE A 251 9.77 -11.19 3.75
C PHE A 251 9.68 -9.67 3.84
N ILE A 252 9.37 -9.08 2.69
CA ILE A 252 8.91 -7.70 2.55
C ILE A 252 7.50 -7.74 1.93
N ASP A 253 6.53 -7.10 2.58
CA ASP A 253 5.17 -6.96 2.08
C ASP A 253 4.83 -5.48 1.86
N LEU A 254 4.94 -5.04 0.60
CA LEU A 254 4.62 -3.67 0.17
C LEU A 254 3.12 -3.41 0.30
N TRP A 255 2.32 -4.34 -0.23
CA TRP A 255 0.90 -4.17 -0.45
C TRP A 255 0.11 -4.17 0.85
N ALA A 256 0.61 -4.81 1.91
CA ALA A 256 0.00 -4.73 3.24
C ALA A 256 -0.26 -3.28 3.70
N VAL A 257 0.64 -2.34 3.40
CA VAL A 257 0.60 -0.96 3.94
C VAL A 257 0.56 0.15 2.89
N ARG A 258 1.10 -0.10 1.69
CA ARG A 258 1.11 0.87 0.60
C ARG A 258 -0.29 1.07 0.03
N ARG A 259 -0.71 2.32 -0.17
CA ARG A 259 -1.98 2.67 -0.83
C ARG A 259 -1.73 3.64 -1.99
N PRO A 260 -2.52 3.54 -3.08
CA PRO A 260 -2.58 4.60 -4.07
C PRO A 260 -3.18 5.87 -3.44
N LEU A 261 -2.90 7.01 -4.06
CA LEU A 261 -3.56 8.27 -3.68
C LEU A 261 -5.07 8.11 -3.82
N SER A 262 -5.80 8.56 -2.81
CA SER A 262 -7.25 8.47 -2.78
C SER A 262 -7.82 9.69 -2.10
N ARG A 263 -8.69 10.39 -2.81
CA ARG A 263 -9.43 11.51 -2.23
C ARG A 263 -10.33 10.99 -1.11
N MET A 264 -10.20 11.59 0.07
CA MET A 264 -11.15 11.36 1.14
C MET A 264 -12.46 12.11 0.82
N SER A 265 -13.58 11.41 0.94
CA SER A 265 -14.92 12.01 0.86
C SER A 265 -15.46 12.13 2.27
N ASP A 266 -15.92 13.33 2.64
CA ASP A 266 -16.61 13.56 3.91
C ASP A 266 -18.07 13.05 3.85
N ALA A 267 -18.62 12.88 2.65
CA ALA A 267 -19.95 12.34 2.44
C ALA A 267 -19.95 10.80 2.53
N MET A 268 -20.81 10.26 3.39
CA MET A 268 -21.01 8.81 3.65
C MET A 268 -19.69 8.03 3.84
N PRO A 269 -18.93 8.32 4.93
CA PRO A 269 -17.68 7.63 5.22
C PRO A 269 -17.84 6.11 5.17
N GLY A 270 -16.94 5.44 4.45
CA GLY A 270 -16.92 4.00 4.28
C GLY A 270 -17.69 3.41 3.11
N LEU A 271 -18.69 4.12 2.55
CA LEU A 271 -19.44 3.71 1.35
C LEU A 271 -18.91 4.37 0.08
N VAL A 272 -18.73 5.70 0.12
CA VAL A 272 -18.38 6.51 -1.07
C VAL A 272 -16.88 6.86 -1.09
N ASP A 273 -16.17 6.63 0.02
CA ASP A 273 -14.73 6.86 0.06
C ASP A 273 -13.96 5.91 -0.90
N GLY A 274 -12.81 6.38 -1.38
CA GLY A 274 -11.95 5.58 -2.25
C GLY A 274 -11.12 4.53 -1.50
N ARG A 275 -11.31 4.37 -0.18
CA ARG A 275 -10.51 3.45 0.64
C ARG A 275 -10.79 2.00 0.28
N ARG A 276 -12.07 1.62 0.09
CA ARG A 276 -12.42 0.23 -0.22
C ARG A 276 -11.75 -0.29 -1.50
N PRO A 277 -11.91 0.34 -2.68
CA PRO A 277 -11.26 -0.15 -3.89
C PRO A 277 -9.73 -0.13 -3.78
N ALA A 278 -9.13 0.86 -3.10
CA ALA A 278 -7.70 0.91 -2.85
C ALA A 278 -7.20 -0.29 -2.00
N VAL A 279 -7.95 -0.67 -0.97
CA VAL A 279 -7.65 -1.85 -0.16
C VAL A 279 -7.89 -3.14 -0.94
N GLY A 280 -8.96 -3.24 -1.72
CA GLY A 280 -9.21 -4.41 -2.57
C GLY A 280 -8.10 -4.64 -3.59
N GLN A 281 -7.61 -3.58 -4.24
CA GLN A 281 -6.46 -3.65 -5.13
C GLN A 281 -5.20 -4.12 -4.39
N ALA A 282 -4.97 -3.60 -3.18
CA ALA A 282 -3.85 -4.03 -2.35
C ALA A 282 -3.96 -5.51 -1.94
N MET A 283 -5.15 -6.01 -1.59
CA MET A 283 -5.40 -7.43 -1.30
C MET A 283 -5.06 -8.31 -2.51
N PHE A 284 -5.55 -7.94 -3.70
CA PHE A 284 -5.25 -8.66 -4.95
C PHE A 284 -3.74 -8.69 -5.22
N LEU A 285 -3.06 -7.55 -5.16
CA LEU A 285 -1.64 -7.46 -5.45
C LEU A 285 -0.77 -8.16 -4.39
N GLN A 286 -1.18 -8.12 -3.12
CA GLN A 286 -0.55 -8.87 -2.03
C GLN A 286 -0.60 -10.37 -2.32
N PHE A 287 -1.78 -10.88 -2.67
CA PHE A 287 -1.98 -12.28 -3.00
C PHE A 287 -1.18 -12.69 -4.24
N GLN A 288 -1.26 -11.94 -5.35
CA GLN A 288 -0.52 -12.24 -6.57
C GLN A 288 1.00 -12.23 -6.34
N THR A 289 1.50 -11.29 -5.54
CA THR A 289 2.93 -11.23 -5.17
C THR A 289 3.33 -12.42 -4.31
N GLN A 290 2.50 -12.81 -3.35
CA GLN A 290 2.77 -13.96 -2.49
C GLN A 290 2.76 -15.26 -3.30
N ILE A 291 1.77 -15.47 -4.18
CA ILE A 291 1.70 -16.62 -5.10
C ILE A 291 2.92 -16.68 -6.02
N ALA A 292 3.35 -15.55 -6.58
CA ALA A 292 4.54 -15.48 -7.44
C ALA A 292 5.84 -15.81 -6.68
N GLY A 293 5.88 -15.58 -5.36
CA GLY A 293 7.01 -15.91 -4.51
C GLY A 293 7.05 -17.36 -4.00
N LEU A 294 5.98 -18.14 -4.18
CA LEU A 294 5.94 -19.55 -3.80
C LEU A 294 6.68 -20.43 -4.81
N PRO A 295 7.22 -21.60 -4.39
CA PRO A 295 7.79 -22.57 -5.31
C PRO A 295 6.75 -23.03 -6.34
N GLN A 296 7.12 -22.98 -7.62
CA GLN A 296 6.21 -23.35 -8.71
C GLN A 296 6.81 -24.47 -9.58
N PRO A 297 6.93 -25.71 -9.04
CA PRO A 297 7.48 -26.84 -9.79
C PRO A 297 6.62 -27.09 -11.02
N ASN A 298 7.23 -27.28 -12.19
CA ASN A 298 6.52 -27.54 -13.45
C ASN A 298 5.43 -26.51 -13.83
N GLY A 299 5.49 -25.29 -13.28
CA GLY A 299 4.55 -24.23 -13.61
C GLY A 299 3.21 -24.26 -12.86
N ASP A 300 3.05 -25.08 -11.81
CA ASP A 300 1.88 -25.08 -10.90
C ASP A 300 2.26 -24.67 -9.47
N LEU A 301 1.38 -24.86 -8.48
CA LEU A 301 1.65 -24.56 -7.06
C LEU A 301 2.05 -25.81 -6.24
N GLY A 302 2.34 -26.94 -6.88
CA GLY A 302 2.78 -28.16 -6.21
C GLY A 302 1.80 -28.62 -5.13
N ALA A 303 2.28 -28.78 -3.90
CA ALA A 303 1.48 -29.21 -2.74
C ALA A 303 0.83 -28.05 -1.96
N VAL A 304 1.00 -26.80 -2.40
CA VAL A 304 0.42 -25.64 -1.74
C VAL A 304 -1.11 -25.65 -1.88
N THR A 305 -1.80 -25.53 -0.74
CA THR A 305 -3.25 -25.29 -0.68
C THR A 305 -3.53 -23.90 -0.12
N ALA A 306 -4.71 -23.34 -0.41
CA ALA A 306 -5.16 -22.07 0.13
C ALA A 306 -5.10 -22.03 1.65
N GLN A 307 -5.70 -23.01 2.34
CA GLN A 307 -5.72 -23.09 3.80
C GLN A 307 -4.33 -23.21 4.45
N SER A 308 -3.34 -23.76 3.74
CA SER A 308 -1.98 -23.92 4.28
C SER A 308 -1.17 -22.61 4.31
N HIS A 309 -1.37 -21.72 3.34
CA HIS A 309 -0.55 -20.51 3.16
C HIS A 309 -1.34 -19.20 3.27
N PHE A 310 -2.67 -19.27 3.33
CA PHE A 310 -3.55 -18.12 3.36
C PHE A 310 -4.66 -18.32 4.40
N ARG A 311 -4.71 -17.40 5.38
CA ARG A 311 -5.87 -17.28 6.26
C ARG A 311 -7.04 -16.63 5.51
N TYR A 312 -6.72 -15.67 4.65
CA TYR A 312 -7.70 -14.94 3.85
C TYR A 312 -7.29 -14.95 2.38
N LEU A 313 -8.27 -15.18 1.52
CA LEU A 313 -8.15 -14.95 0.09
C LEU A 313 -8.71 -13.58 -0.27
N PRO A 314 -8.13 -12.89 -1.28
CA PRO A 314 -8.78 -11.72 -1.85
C PRO A 314 -10.13 -12.10 -2.49
N PRO A 315 -11.01 -11.12 -2.77
CA PRO A 315 -12.29 -11.40 -3.41
C PRO A 315 -12.15 -11.99 -4.82
N VAL A 316 -11.00 -11.77 -5.48
CA VAL A 316 -10.61 -12.40 -6.74
C VAL A 316 -9.12 -12.72 -6.68
N GLY A 317 -8.68 -13.77 -7.36
CA GLY A 317 -7.25 -14.04 -7.55
C GLY A 317 -7.00 -14.92 -8.76
N ILE A 318 -5.76 -14.89 -9.24
CA ILE A 318 -5.30 -15.67 -10.40
C ILE A 318 -4.21 -16.61 -9.92
N ILE A 319 -4.45 -17.90 -10.09
CA ILE A 319 -3.48 -18.94 -9.71
C ILE A 319 -2.96 -19.66 -10.95
N PRO A 320 -1.67 -19.99 -11.02
CA PRO A 320 -1.16 -20.88 -12.04
C PRO A 320 -1.63 -22.31 -11.76
N VAL A 321 -1.94 -23.04 -12.83
CA VAL A 321 -2.33 -24.45 -12.75
C VAL A 321 -1.47 -25.27 -13.69
N ALA A 322 -1.23 -26.53 -13.35
CA ALA A 322 -0.53 -27.46 -14.23
C ALA A 322 -1.31 -27.62 -15.55
N GLU A 323 -0.61 -27.92 -16.64
CA GLU A 323 -1.27 -28.33 -17.87
C GLU A 323 -2.08 -29.61 -17.59
N GLU A 324 -3.41 -29.49 -17.60
CA GLU A 324 -4.28 -30.64 -17.48
C GLU A 324 -4.55 -31.27 -18.84
N THR A 325 -4.19 -32.55 -18.94
CA THR A 325 -4.59 -33.48 -20.00
C THR A 325 -5.85 -34.27 -19.64
N ASN A 326 -6.36 -34.13 -18.40
CA ASN A 326 -7.43 -34.98 -17.87
C ASN A 326 -8.76 -34.22 -17.77
N ALA A 327 -9.86 -34.92 -18.03
CA ALA A 327 -11.23 -34.38 -18.01
C ALA A 327 -11.79 -34.06 -16.61
N THR A 328 -10.99 -34.16 -15.54
CA THR A 328 -11.46 -34.19 -14.14
C THR A 328 -11.18 -32.93 -13.32
N ASP A 329 -10.57 -31.88 -13.89
CA ASP A 329 -10.22 -30.60 -13.21
C ASP A 329 -9.41 -30.77 -11.88
N ALA A 330 -8.81 -31.93 -11.65
CA ALA A 330 -8.25 -32.32 -10.36
C ALA A 330 -6.98 -31.53 -9.98
N GLN A 331 -6.13 -31.18 -10.93
CA GLN A 331 -4.94 -30.35 -10.68
C GLN A 331 -5.33 -28.88 -10.52
N ALA A 332 -6.29 -28.40 -11.30
CA ALA A 332 -6.78 -27.03 -11.25
C ALA A 332 -7.49 -26.71 -9.93
N THR A 333 -8.11 -27.71 -9.31
CA THR A 333 -8.81 -27.56 -8.03
C THR A 333 -7.96 -27.87 -6.81
N LYS A 334 -6.75 -28.42 -6.98
CA LYS A 334 -5.85 -28.82 -5.88
C LYS A 334 -5.57 -27.70 -4.88
N PHE A 335 -5.38 -26.47 -5.35
CA PHE A 335 -5.16 -25.31 -4.49
C PHE A 335 -6.34 -25.06 -3.54
N PHE A 336 -7.57 -25.40 -3.95
CA PHE A 336 -8.80 -25.19 -3.18
C PHE A 336 -9.22 -26.41 -2.35
N THR A 337 -8.35 -27.40 -2.17
CA THR A 337 -8.61 -28.55 -1.29
C THR A 337 -9.04 -28.06 0.10
N GLY A 338 -10.18 -28.56 0.59
CA GLY A 338 -10.75 -28.19 1.89
C GLY A 338 -11.63 -26.94 1.87
N LEU A 339 -11.81 -26.29 0.71
CA LEU A 339 -12.73 -25.17 0.53
C LEU A 339 -14.01 -25.59 -0.20
N THR A 340 -15.08 -24.83 0.01
CA THR A 340 -16.33 -24.98 -0.74
C THR A 340 -16.22 -24.20 -2.04
N TYR A 341 -16.34 -24.86 -3.19
CA TYR A 341 -16.31 -24.22 -4.50
C TYR A 341 -17.24 -24.90 -5.50
N ARG A 342 -17.64 -24.17 -6.55
CA ARG A 342 -18.25 -24.76 -7.75
C ARG A 342 -17.16 -25.20 -8.71
N SER A 343 -17.34 -26.36 -9.35
CA SER A 343 -16.41 -26.85 -10.38
C SER A 343 -16.09 -25.78 -11.41
N PRO A 344 -14.84 -25.74 -11.94
CA PRO A 344 -14.43 -24.74 -12.89
C PRO A 344 -15.37 -24.65 -14.10
N VAL A 345 -15.76 -23.43 -14.46
CA VAL A 345 -16.54 -23.14 -15.66
C VAL A 345 -15.79 -22.16 -16.56
N PHE A 346 -16.11 -22.13 -17.85
CA PHE A 346 -15.44 -21.20 -18.75
C PHE A 346 -15.95 -19.76 -18.58
N ILE A 347 -15.06 -18.80 -18.82
CA ILE A 347 -15.39 -17.39 -19.01
C ILE A 347 -14.62 -16.86 -20.20
N ASN A 348 -15.21 -15.89 -20.89
CA ASN A 348 -14.51 -15.16 -21.95
C ASN A 348 -13.49 -14.20 -21.33
N ALA A 349 -12.32 -14.06 -21.96
CA ALA A 349 -11.22 -13.21 -21.50
C ALA A 349 -11.67 -11.75 -21.29
N ALA A 350 -12.58 -11.25 -22.14
CA ALA A 350 -13.13 -9.90 -22.04
C ALA A 350 -13.86 -9.62 -20.71
N ARG A 351 -14.33 -10.65 -20.00
CA ARG A 351 -15.01 -10.50 -18.70
C ARG A 351 -14.06 -10.49 -17.51
N VAL A 352 -12.81 -10.93 -17.69
CA VAL A 352 -11.84 -11.07 -16.59
C VAL A 352 -11.52 -9.71 -15.98
N GLU A 353 -11.34 -8.67 -16.81
CA GLU A 353 -11.05 -7.33 -16.31
C GLU A 353 -12.21 -6.77 -15.49
N ALA A 354 -13.44 -6.88 -15.99
CA ALA A 354 -14.64 -6.43 -15.28
C ALA A 354 -14.79 -7.17 -13.94
N LEU A 355 -14.63 -8.50 -13.95
CA LEU A 355 -14.68 -9.31 -12.73
C LEU A 355 -13.65 -8.83 -11.68
N ILE A 356 -12.42 -8.54 -12.10
CA ILE A 356 -11.39 -8.06 -11.17
C ILE A 356 -11.75 -6.68 -10.63
N ARG A 357 -12.17 -5.75 -11.49
CA ARG A 357 -12.54 -4.38 -11.06
C ARG A 357 -13.71 -4.39 -10.09
N ASP A 358 -14.75 -5.19 -10.36
CA ASP A 358 -15.92 -5.31 -9.49
C ASP A 358 -15.53 -5.90 -8.13
N SER A 359 -14.63 -6.90 -8.13
CA SER A 359 -14.17 -7.58 -6.92
C SER A 359 -13.49 -6.68 -5.88
N LEU A 360 -12.92 -5.54 -6.30
CA LEU A 360 -12.16 -4.66 -5.40
C LEU A 360 -13.02 -4.11 -4.25
N CYS A 361 -14.35 -4.08 -4.43
CA CYS A 361 -15.28 -3.61 -3.41
C CYS A 361 -15.79 -4.72 -2.48
N TYR A 362 -15.61 -5.99 -2.81
CA TYR A 362 -16.16 -7.12 -2.05
C TYR A 362 -15.29 -7.51 -0.86
N PRO A 363 -15.83 -8.10 0.22
CA PRO A 363 -15.04 -8.55 1.36
C PRO A 363 -14.12 -9.71 0.97
N PRO A 364 -12.98 -9.88 1.68
CA PRO A 364 -12.15 -11.05 1.49
C PRO A 364 -12.82 -12.32 2.01
N VAL A 365 -12.33 -13.47 1.56
CA VAL A 365 -12.86 -14.78 1.95
C VAL A 365 -11.98 -15.37 3.04
N ASP A 366 -12.56 -15.69 4.20
CA ASP A 366 -11.87 -16.47 5.24
C ASP A 366 -11.80 -17.93 4.81
N THR A 367 -10.59 -18.50 4.73
CA THR A 367 -10.40 -19.89 4.28
C THR A 367 -10.97 -20.93 5.24
N GLN A 368 -11.41 -20.50 6.43
CA GLN A 368 -12.05 -21.34 7.43
C GLN A 368 -13.57 -21.12 7.57
N SER A 369 -14.17 -20.14 6.90
CA SER A 369 -15.61 -19.85 7.07
C SER A 369 -16.53 -20.83 6.32
N GLY A 370 -16.00 -21.59 5.36
CA GLY A 370 -16.80 -22.44 4.47
C GLY A 370 -17.55 -21.63 3.40
N GLU A 371 -17.20 -20.36 3.21
CA GLU A 371 -17.72 -19.55 2.11
C GLU A 371 -17.42 -20.18 0.75
N MET A 372 -18.40 -20.11 -0.14
CA MET A 372 -18.32 -20.67 -1.47
C MET A 372 -17.45 -19.80 -2.39
N LEU A 373 -16.64 -20.44 -3.24
CA LEU A 373 -15.88 -19.81 -4.32
C LEU A 373 -16.42 -20.18 -5.70
N TRP A 374 -16.36 -19.22 -6.63
CA TRP A 374 -16.50 -19.46 -8.07
C TRP A 374 -15.13 -19.71 -8.69
N LEU A 375 -15.01 -20.75 -9.52
CA LEU A 375 -13.78 -21.07 -10.24
C LEU A 375 -14.00 -20.89 -11.75
N TYR A 376 -13.09 -20.18 -12.40
CA TYR A 376 -13.21 -19.82 -13.81
C TYR A 376 -11.96 -20.18 -14.62
N ARG A 377 -12.17 -20.88 -15.74
CA ARG A 377 -11.17 -21.06 -16.80
C ARG A 377 -11.37 -20.00 -17.87
N VAL A 378 -10.30 -19.35 -18.28
CA VAL A 378 -10.39 -18.42 -19.40
C VAL A 378 -10.33 -19.20 -20.70
N ARG A 379 -11.41 -19.13 -21.49
CA ARG A 379 -11.56 -19.87 -22.74
C ARG A 379 -10.40 -19.64 -23.70
N GLU A 380 -10.02 -18.39 -23.92
CA GLU A 380 -8.97 -17.99 -24.86
C GLU A 380 -7.59 -18.48 -24.41
N ASN A 381 -7.33 -18.52 -23.10
CA ASN A 381 -6.12 -19.13 -22.56
C ASN A 381 -6.11 -20.64 -22.84
N ARG A 382 -7.22 -21.33 -22.58
CA ARG A 382 -7.30 -22.77 -22.83
C ARG A 382 -7.17 -23.11 -24.32
N MET A 383 -7.88 -22.40 -25.19
CA MET A 383 -7.76 -22.56 -26.64
C MET A 383 -6.32 -22.32 -27.11
N ALA A 384 -5.65 -21.30 -26.59
CA ALA A 384 -4.25 -21.03 -26.96
C ALA A 384 -3.30 -22.15 -26.54
N ILE A 385 -3.57 -22.87 -25.45
CA ILE A 385 -2.81 -24.05 -25.01
C ILE A 385 -3.10 -25.24 -25.93
N ASP A 386 -4.37 -25.51 -26.18
CA ASP A 386 -4.82 -26.69 -26.93
C ASP A 386 -4.43 -26.61 -28.42
N PHE A 387 -4.35 -25.38 -28.98
CA PHE A 387 -3.95 -25.13 -30.37
C PHE A 387 -2.49 -24.65 -30.55
N ALA A 388 -1.65 -24.70 -29.51
CA ALA A 388 -0.23 -24.35 -29.62
C ALA A 388 0.59 -25.45 -30.31
N SER A 389 0.42 -25.62 -31.62
CA SER A 389 1.28 -26.48 -32.45
C SER A 389 2.58 -25.76 -32.80
N GLY A 390 3.70 -26.19 -32.20
CA GLY A 390 5.05 -25.67 -32.51
C GLY A 390 5.36 -24.26 -31.99
N ARG A 391 4.46 -23.65 -31.21
CA ARG A 391 4.67 -22.37 -30.52
C ARG A 391 4.89 -22.60 -29.02
N GLN A 392 5.55 -21.66 -28.35
CA GLN A 392 5.64 -21.68 -26.89
C GLN A 392 4.22 -21.65 -26.29
N LYS A 393 3.86 -22.73 -25.59
CA LYS A 393 2.56 -22.83 -24.91
C LYS A 393 2.45 -21.76 -23.83
N PRO A 394 1.33 -21.01 -23.78
CA PRO A 394 1.10 -20.08 -22.67
C PRO A 394 0.85 -20.87 -21.39
N ARG A 395 1.16 -20.26 -20.25
CA ARG A 395 0.91 -20.87 -18.94
C ARG A 395 -0.60 -20.97 -18.69
N SER A 396 -1.05 -22.12 -18.19
CA SER A 396 -2.44 -22.30 -17.76
C SER A 396 -2.67 -21.62 -16.42
N TYR A 397 -3.83 -20.99 -16.27
CA TYR A 397 -4.23 -20.36 -15.02
C TYR A 397 -5.73 -20.52 -14.77
N LEU A 398 -6.10 -20.35 -13.51
CA LEU A 398 -7.47 -20.32 -13.05
C LEU A 398 -7.73 -19.00 -12.33
N VAL A 399 -8.92 -18.42 -12.56
CA VAL A 399 -9.39 -17.24 -11.84
C VAL A 399 -10.42 -17.71 -10.82
N PHE A 400 -10.21 -17.43 -9.54
CA PHE A 400 -11.24 -17.64 -8.53
C PHE A 400 -11.87 -16.32 -8.12
N ALA A 401 -13.13 -16.37 -7.70
CA ALA A 401 -13.87 -15.24 -7.17
C ALA A 401 -14.69 -15.64 -5.93
N SER A 402 -14.92 -14.69 -5.03
CA SER A 402 -15.81 -14.84 -3.88
C SER A 402 -17.24 -15.17 -4.34
N GLY A 403 -17.93 -16.02 -3.59
CA GLY A 403 -19.35 -16.34 -3.79
C GLY A 403 -20.29 -15.12 -3.72
N HIS A 404 -19.84 -14.02 -3.12
CA HIS A 404 -20.60 -12.76 -3.10
C HIS A 404 -20.62 -12.03 -4.45
N LEU A 405 -19.68 -12.32 -5.35
CA LEU A 405 -19.67 -11.73 -6.69
C LEU A 405 -20.75 -12.36 -7.57
N PRO A 406 -21.37 -11.57 -8.46
CA PRO A 406 -22.27 -12.10 -9.48
C PRO A 406 -21.58 -13.21 -10.28
N TYR A 407 -22.27 -14.35 -10.38
CA TYR A 407 -21.76 -15.49 -11.12
C TYR A 407 -21.55 -15.13 -12.60
N SER A 408 -20.33 -15.32 -13.09
CA SER A 408 -19.94 -14.95 -14.46
C SER A 408 -19.89 -16.12 -15.44
N GLY A 409 -20.30 -17.32 -15.03
CA GLY A 409 -20.28 -18.54 -15.84
C GLY A 409 -21.63 -18.91 -16.46
N ASP A 410 -22.53 -17.96 -16.64
CA ASP A 410 -23.84 -18.20 -17.27
C ASP A 410 -23.66 -18.67 -18.72
N ALA A 411 -24.60 -19.50 -19.17
CA ALA A 411 -24.59 -20.10 -20.49
C ALA A 411 -24.75 -19.04 -21.58
N GLN A 412 -23.78 -18.98 -22.50
CA GLN A 412 -23.82 -18.12 -23.69
C GLN A 412 -23.64 -19.00 -24.92
N PHE A 413 -24.71 -19.17 -25.69
CA PHE A 413 -24.77 -20.07 -26.84
C PHE A 413 -24.40 -19.38 -28.17
N ASP A 414 -24.21 -18.08 -28.15
CA ASP A 414 -23.99 -17.21 -29.31
C ASP A 414 -22.51 -16.98 -29.64
N LEU A 415 -21.59 -17.22 -28.69
CA LEU A 415 -20.18 -16.81 -28.81
C LEU A 415 -19.15 -17.96 -28.82
N GLY A 416 -19.53 -19.21 -28.55
CA GLY A 416 -18.59 -20.32 -28.30
C GLY A 416 -18.80 -21.62 -29.09
N ARG A 417 -17.71 -22.37 -29.35
CA ARG A 417 -17.75 -23.79 -29.76
C ARG A 417 -18.19 -24.63 -28.56
N TYR A 418 -18.94 -25.72 -28.79
CA TYR A 418 -19.57 -26.56 -27.75
C TYR A 418 -18.62 -26.97 -26.61
N ASP A 419 -17.37 -27.34 -26.90
CA ASP A 419 -16.38 -27.81 -25.91
C ASP A 419 -15.85 -26.72 -24.96
N TYR A 420 -16.08 -25.44 -25.30
CA TYR A 420 -15.69 -24.28 -24.48
C TYR A 420 -16.88 -23.39 -24.13
N ALA A 421 -18.10 -23.87 -24.39
CA ALA A 421 -19.31 -23.14 -24.08
C ALA A 421 -19.66 -23.29 -22.60
N ASN A 422 -20.23 -22.24 -22.03
CA ASN A 422 -20.90 -22.35 -20.75
C ASN A 422 -22.21 -23.09 -20.99
N TYR A 423 -22.32 -24.33 -20.52
CA TYR A 423 -23.59 -25.03 -20.46
C TYR A 423 -23.95 -25.25 -19.00
N ALA A 424 -25.23 -25.05 -18.67
CA ALA A 424 -25.73 -25.51 -17.40
C ALA A 424 -25.71 -27.04 -17.42
N GLN A 425 -24.81 -27.68 -16.69
CA GLN A 425 -24.98 -29.09 -16.37
C GLN A 425 -26.26 -29.23 -15.55
N THR A 426 -27.28 -29.86 -16.13
CA THR A 426 -28.44 -30.35 -15.39
C THR A 426 -27.93 -31.25 -14.28
N ARG A 427 -28.31 -30.92 -13.03
CA ARG A 427 -28.06 -31.75 -11.85
C ARG A 427 -28.57 -33.17 -12.03
#